data_AF-A0A6I9URN3-F1
#
_entry.id   AF-A0A6I9URN3-F1
#
_cell.length_a   1.000
_cell.length_b   1.000
_cell.length_c   1.000
_cell.angle_alpha   90.00
_cell.angle_beta   90.00
_cell.angle_gamma   90.00
#
_symmetry.space_group_name_H-M   'P 1'
#
loop_
_entity.id
_entity.type
_entity.pdbx_description
1 polymer ?
#
loop_
_entity_poly.entity_id
_entity_poly.type
_entity_poly.pdbx_seq_one_letter_code
_entity_poly.pdbx_strand_id
1 'polypeptide(L)'
;MVSAKLFFVAAILVTSLLTANAGLLDYVYPAIMTAFYSQVPTKEGYRFKQEDPNGSSREEIGIIMNPDTPDEELVIMGMYKVYDEKTDTETITMYTADKNGYQPRFKLKNRKLSSKLLMTSTG
;
A
#
# COMPACT_ATOMS: atom_id res chain seq x y z
N MET A 1 -0.45 -50.57 -22.84
CA MET A 1 -1.08 -49.39 -23.50
C MET A 1 -1.95 -48.53 -22.58
N VAL A 2 -2.39 -49.01 -21.41
CA VAL A 2 -3.23 -48.21 -20.46
C VAL A 2 -2.42 -47.11 -19.74
N SER A 3 -1.17 -47.39 -19.37
CA SER A 3 -0.27 -46.44 -18.67
C SER A 3 -0.01 -45.14 -19.47
N ALA A 4 0.34 -45.24 -20.75
CA ALA A 4 0.63 -44.05 -21.57
C ALA A 4 -0.60 -43.14 -21.75
N LYS A 5 -1.81 -43.71 -21.87
CA LYS A 5 -3.06 -42.94 -21.96
C LYS A 5 -3.39 -42.26 -20.62
N LEU A 6 -3.13 -42.93 -19.50
CA LEU A 6 -3.36 -42.39 -18.16
C LEU A 6 -2.42 -41.20 -17.87
N PHE A 7 -1.14 -41.31 -18.25
CA PHE A 7 -0.19 -40.20 -18.16
C PHE A 7 -0.59 -39.00 -19.01
N PHE A 8 -1.09 -39.24 -20.23
CA PHE A 8 -1.55 -38.16 -21.12
C PHE A 8 -2.77 -37.43 -20.56
N VAL A 9 -3.75 -38.16 -20.02
CA VAL A 9 -4.94 -37.57 -19.39
C VAL A 9 -4.56 -36.80 -18.13
N ALA A 10 -3.67 -37.33 -17.30
CA ALA A 10 -3.18 -36.63 -16.12
C ALA A 10 -2.44 -35.33 -16.49
N ALA A 11 -1.62 -35.34 -17.55
CA ALA A 11 -0.93 -34.15 -18.03
C ALA A 11 -1.91 -33.06 -18.52
N ILE A 12 -2.94 -33.44 -19.29
CA ILE A 12 -3.98 -32.51 -19.77
C ILE A 12 -4.80 -31.96 -18.59
N LEU A 13 -5.12 -32.81 -17.60
CA LEU A 13 -5.86 -32.37 -16.42
C LEU A 13 -5.04 -31.33 -15.62
N VAL A 14 -3.74 -31.61 -15.39
CA VAL A 14 -2.84 -30.71 -14.67
C VAL A 14 -2.66 -29.37 -15.40
N THR A 15 -2.50 -29.37 -16.73
CA THR A 15 -2.40 -28.11 -17.49
C THR A 15 -3.71 -27.33 -17.51
N SER A 16 -4.86 -28.02 -17.55
CA SER A 16 -6.17 -27.36 -17.47
C SER A 16 -6.44 -26.74 -16.09
N LEU A 17 -6.02 -27.39 -15.00
CA LEU A 17 -6.11 -26.87 -13.64
C LEU A 17 -5.19 -25.65 -13.43
N LEU A 18 -3.98 -25.66 -13.99
CA LEU A 18 -3.04 -24.53 -13.89
C LEU A 18 -3.53 -23.31 -14.69
N THR A 19 -4.13 -23.52 -15.86
CA THR A 19 -4.65 -22.43 -16.71
C THR A 19 -5.97 -21.83 -16.19
N ALA A 20 -6.82 -22.63 -15.54
CA ALA A 20 -8.05 -22.13 -14.91
C ALA A 20 -7.79 -21.11 -13.79
N ASN A 21 -6.69 -21.29 -13.04
CA ASN A 21 -6.33 -20.38 -11.94
C ASN A 21 -5.82 -19.02 -12.43
N ALA A 22 -5.20 -18.95 -13.62
CA ALA A 22 -4.74 -17.68 -14.19
C ALA A 22 -5.92 -16.78 -14.59
N GLY A 23 -6.96 -17.35 -15.22
CA GLY A 23 -8.14 -16.58 -15.65
C GLY A 23 -8.96 -15.99 -14.49
N LEU A 24 -9.03 -16.67 -13.33
CA LEU A 24 -9.69 -16.12 -12.15
C LEU A 24 -8.94 -14.91 -11.59
N LEU A 25 -7.61 -14.98 -11.54
CA LEU A 25 -6.80 -13.88 -11.04
C LEU A 25 -6.90 -12.66 -11.97
N ASP A 26 -6.85 -12.86 -13.28
CA ASP A 26 -7.01 -11.79 -14.28
C ASP A 26 -8.38 -11.10 -14.20
N TYR A 27 -9.42 -11.84 -13.78
CA TYR A 27 -10.76 -11.29 -13.57
C TYR A 27 -10.90 -10.52 -12.26
N VAL A 28 -10.36 -11.06 -11.16
CA VAL A 28 -10.55 -10.51 -9.81
C VAL A 28 -9.56 -9.37 -9.52
N TYR A 29 -8.33 -9.45 -10.03
CA TYR A 29 -7.27 -8.49 -9.74
C TYR A 29 -7.63 -7.04 -10.13
N PRO A 30 -8.14 -6.74 -11.34
CA PRO A 30 -8.53 -5.38 -11.71
C PRO A 30 -9.64 -4.82 -10.82
N ALA A 31 -10.58 -5.66 -10.38
CA ALA A 31 -11.67 -5.27 -9.50
C ALA A 31 -11.16 -4.90 -8.10
N ILE A 32 -10.29 -5.72 -7.51
CA ILE A 32 -9.66 -5.42 -6.21
C ILE A 32 -8.79 -4.17 -6.32
N MET A 33 -8.00 -4.07 -7.39
CA MET A 33 -7.15 -2.90 -7.62
C MET A 33 -8.00 -1.63 -7.71
N THR A 34 -9.07 -1.61 -8.49
CA THR A 34 -9.92 -0.41 -8.63
C THR A 34 -10.67 -0.08 -7.33
N ALA A 35 -11.00 -1.08 -6.51
CA ALA A 35 -11.74 -0.88 -5.27
C ALA A 35 -10.90 -0.29 -4.13
N PHE A 36 -9.65 -0.72 -3.99
CA PHE A 36 -8.81 -0.35 -2.84
C PHE A 36 -7.58 0.45 -3.19
N TYR A 37 -7.18 0.47 -4.47
CA TYR A 37 -5.96 1.10 -4.93
C TYR A 37 -6.26 2.12 -6.05
N SER A 38 -5.50 3.20 -6.08
CA SER A 38 -5.50 4.17 -7.16
C SER A 38 -4.07 4.56 -7.45
N GLN A 39 -3.58 4.15 -8.62
CA GLN A 39 -2.25 4.52 -9.09
C GLN A 39 -2.38 5.27 -10.39
N VAL A 40 -2.01 6.56 -10.35
CA VAL A 40 -2.09 7.46 -11.49
C VAL A 40 -0.68 7.91 -11.84
N PRO A 41 -0.13 7.51 -13.00
CA PRO A 41 1.11 8.08 -13.49
C PRO A 41 0.90 9.56 -13.80
N THR A 42 1.87 10.39 -13.46
CA THR A 42 1.94 11.80 -13.86
C THR A 42 3.10 11.98 -14.83
N LYS A 43 3.22 13.16 -15.45
CA LYS A 43 4.30 13.42 -16.41
C LYS A 43 5.69 13.19 -15.80
N GLU A 44 5.87 13.65 -14.55
CA GLU A 44 7.16 13.64 -13.84
C GLU A 44 7.12 12.73 -12.61
N GLY A 45 6.23 11.73 -12.57
CA GLY A 45 6.11 10.89 -11.37
C GLY A 45 4.82 10.08 -11.27
N TYR A 46 4.30 9.94 -10.06
CA TYR A 46 3.11 9.16 -9.79
C TYR A 46 2.35 9.67 -8.56
N ARG A 47 1.05 9.35 -8.52
CA ARG A 47 0.24 9.43 -7.31
C ARG A 47 -0.31 8.04 -7.01
N PHE A 48 -0.14 7.61 -5.77
CA PHE A 48 -0.64 6.35 -5.25
C PHE A 48 -1.58 6.63 -4.07
N LYS A 49 -2.69 5.92 -4.02
CA LYS A 49 -3.64 5.95 -2.91
C LYS A 49 -4.14 4.54 -2.65
N GLN A 50 -4.28 4.21 -1.37
CA GLN A 50 -4.86 2.97 -0.88
C GLN A 50 -5.83 3.27 0.26
N GLU A 51 -6.99 2.66 0.25
CA GLU A 51 -7.97 2.73 1.33
C GLU A 51 -8.32 1.32 1.80
N ASP A 52 -8.11 1.03 3.07
CA ASP A 52 -8.43 -0.27 3.66
C ASP A 52 -9.82 -0.24 4.32
N PRO A 53 -10.57 -1.36 4.32
CA PRO A 53 -11.90 -1.43 4.93
C PRO A 53 -11.95 -1.09 6.43
N ASN A 54 -10.83 -1.27 7.15
CA ASN A 54 -10.72 -0.95 8.58
C ASN A 54 -10.51 0.55 8.87
N GLY A 55 -10.60 1.40 7.84
CA GLY A 55 -10.38 2.85 7.95
C GLY A 55 -8.92 3.28 7.93
N SER A 56 -7.97 2.35 7.78
CA SER A 56 -6.57 2.69 7.48
C SER A 56 -6.43 3.13 6.03
N SER A 57 -5.45 3.97 5.74
CA SER A 57 -5.22 4.46 4.39
C SER A 57 -3.77 4.84 4.15
N ARG A 58 -3.37 4.83 2.88
CA ARG A 58 -2.08 5.35 2.42
C ARG A 58 -2.30 6.30 1.26
N GLU A 59 -1.61 7.41 1.26
CA GLU A 59 -1.51 8.30 0.11
C GLU A 59 -0.04 8.68 -0.09
N GLU A 60 0.43 8.64 -1.33
CA GLU A 60 1.82 8.91 -1.68
C GLU A 60 1.88 9.60 -3.04
N ILE A 61 2.79 10.57 -3.16
CA ILE A 61 3.13 11.22 -4.41
C ILE A 61 4.64 11.20 -4.56
N GLY A 62 5.12 10.67 -5.68
CA GLY A 62 6.51 10.75 -6.10
C GLY A 62 6.63 11.72 -7.25
N ILE A 63 7.56 12.67 -7.17
CA ILE A 63 7.79 13.70 -8.19
C ILE A 63 9.29 13.81 -8.45
N ILE A 64 9.66 13.82 -9.72
CA ILE A 64 10.98 14.24 -10.18
C ILE A 64 10.97 15.77 -10.23
N MET A 65 11.70 16.39 -9.32
CA MET A 65 11.91 17.84 -9.31
C MET A 65 13.07 18.20 -10.23
N ASN A 66 12.94 19.34 -10.92
CA ASN A 66 13.94 19.88 -11.84
C ASN A 66 14.45 18.88 -12.89
N PRO A 67 13.56 18.22 -13.65
CA PRO A 67 13.96 17.26 -14.67
C PRO A 67 14.91 17.92 -15.68
N ASP A 68 15.87 17.14 -16.19
CA ASP A 68 16.86 17.58 -17.17
C ASP A 68 17.85 18.66 -16.67
N THR A 69 17.98 18.83 -15.35
CA THR A 69 18.94 19.76 -14.74
C THR A 69 19.95 19.04 -13.83
N PRO A 70 21.10 19.65 -13.50
CA PRO A 70 22.03 19.10 -12.50
C PRO A 70 21.43 18.96 -11.10
N ASP A 71 20.34 19.67 -10.82
CA ASP A 71 19.61 19.67 -9.55
C ASP A 71 18.39 18.74 -9.58
N GLU A 72 18.36 17.77 -10.51
CA GLU A 72 17.32 16.76 -10.61
C GLU A 72 17.25 15.90 -9.34
N GLU A 73 16.05 15.76 -8.79
CA GLU A 73 15.85 15.08 -7.51
C GLU A 73 14.50 14.35 -7.46
N LEU A 74 14.50 13.10 -7.02
CA LEU A 74 13.26 12.39 -6.70
C LEU A 74 12.81 12.74 -5.28
N VAL A 75 11.63 13.34 -5.17
CA VAL A 75 10.97 13.62 -3.89
C VAL A 75 9.72 12.78 -3.76
N ILE A 76 9.63 12.05 -2.66
CA ILE A 76 8.46 11.24 -2.31
C ILE A 76 7.85 11.83 -1.05
N MET A 77 6.58 12.19 -1.13
CA MET A 77 5.80 12.65 0.02
C MET A 77 4.63 11.70 0.22
N GLY A 78 4.39 11.29 1.46
CA GLY A 78 3.29 10.40 1.74
C GLY A 78 2.73 10.53 3.14
N MET A 79 1.57 9.91 3.31
CA MET A 79 0.87 9.78 4.56
C MET A 79 0.36 8.34 4.70
N TYR A 80 0.60 7.75 5.85
CA TYR A 80 0.00 6.49 6.28
C TYR A 80 -0.86 6.73 7.52
N LYS A 81 -2.12 6.32 7.46
CA LYS A 81 -3.07 6.39 8.56
C LYS A 81 -3.39 4.96 8.99
N VAL A 82 -3.19 4.66 10.27
CA VAL A 82 -3.59 3.41 10.90
C VAL A 82 -4.67 3.69 11.91
N TYR A 83 -5.77 2.95 11.82
CA TYR A 83 -6.81 2.94 12.83
C TYR A 83 -6.72 1.66 13.67
N ASP A 84 -6.68 1.80 14.99
CA ASP A 84 -6.76 0.68 15.93
C ASP A 84 -8.12 0.69 16.64
N GLU A 85 -8.99 -0.25 16.26
CA GLU A 85 -10.33 -0.43 16.84
C GLU A 85 -10.31 -0.74 18.34
N LYS A 86 -9.25 -1.40 18.85
CA LYS A 86 -9.20 -1.82 20.27
C LYS A 86 -8.98 -0.63 21.21
N THR A 87 -8.13 0.30 20.78
CA THR A 87 -7.75 1.47 21.57
C THR A 87 -8.46 2.74 21.10
N ASP A 88 -9.27 2.63 20.05
CA ASP A 88 -9.90 3.75 19.33
C ASP A 88 -8.87 4.85 19.00
N THR A 89 -7.66 4.45 18.60
CA THR A 89 -6.54 5.37 18.37
C THR A 89 -6.23 5.43 16.88
N GLU A 90 -6.08 6.65 16.36
CA GLU A 90 -5.64 6.89 14.98
C GLU A 90 -4.19 7.36 14.99
N THR A 91 -3.32 6.65 14.27
CA THR A 91 -1.91 7.03 14.09
C THR A 91 -1.70 7.48 12.66
N ILE A 92 -1.30 8.74 12.48
CA ILE A 92 -0.98 9.33 11.18
C ILE A 92 0.52 9.52 11.11
N THR A 93 1.16 8.93 10.12
CA THR A 93 2.58 9.10 9.79
C THR A 93 2.67 9.83 8.47
N MET A 94 3.23 11.04 8.47
CA MET A 94 3.59 11.77 7.24
C MET A 94 5.08 11.61 7.02
N TYR A 95 5.53 11.51 5.79
CA TYR A 95 6.94 11.43 5.48
C TYR A 95 7.28 12.19 4.21
N THR A 96 8.51 12.70 4.19
CA THR A 96 9.18 13.20 3.00
C THR A 96 10.49 12.42 2.85
N ALA A 97 10.71 11.83 1.68
CA ALA A 97 11.99 11.26 1.29
C ALA A 97 12.54 12.09 0.14
N ASP A 98 13.68 12.72 0.38
CA ASP A 98 14.38 13.61 -0.56
C ASP A 98 15.90 13.36 -0.42
N LYS A 99 16.76 14.18 -1.02
CA LYS A 99 18.22 14.07 -0.94
C LYS A 99 18.78 14.19 0.48
N ASN A 100 18.03 14.78 1.40
CA ASN A 100 18.40 14.90 2.81
C ASN A 100 17.97 13.66 3.61
N GLY A 101 17.36 12.66 2.95
CA GLY A 101 16.95 11.40 3.53
C GLY A 101 15.47 11.36 3.91
N TYR A 102 15.14 10.36 4.73
CA TYR A 102 13.77 10.09 5.16
C TYR A 102 13.40 10.87 6.43
N GLN A 103 12.38 11.72 6.34
CA GLN A 103 11.95 12.63 7.40
C GLN A 103 10.50 12.31 7.83
N PRO A 104 10.28 11.42 8.81
CA PRO A 104 8.95 11.07 9.27
C PRO A 104 8.43 12.05 10.34
N ARG A 105 7.12 12.28 10.33
CA ARG A 105 6.36 13.05 11.32
C ARG A 105 5.14 12.26 11.75
N PHE A 106 4.92 12.13 13.05
CA PHE A 106 3.83 11.33 13.59
C PHE A 106 2.81 12.20 14.30
N LYS A 107 1.52 11.86 14.15
CA LYS A 107 0.40 12.45 14.87
C LYS A 107 -0.50 11.35 15.38
N LEU A 108 -0.72 11.34 16.68
CA LEU A 108 -1.67 10.45 17.34
C LEU A 108 -2.97 11.22 17.58
N LYS A 109 -4.12 10.64 17.23
CA LYS A 109 -5.44 11.16 17.59
C LYS A 109 -6.19 10.12 18.42
N ASN A 110 -7.13 10.61 19.23
CA ASN A 110 -8.00 9.80 20.11
C ASN A 110 -7.28 8.92 21.13
N ARG A 111 -5.96 9.04 21.27
CA ARG A 111 -5.20 8.31 22.29
C ARG A 111 -5.62 8.75 23.69
N LYS A 112 -6.23 7.84 24.43
CA LYS A 112 -6.51 8.03 25.86
C LYS A 112 -5.19 8.05 26.62
N LEU A 113 -4.85 9.21 27.18
CA LEU A 113 -3.69 9.34 28.08
C LEU A 113 -4.06 8.76 29.45
N SER A 114 -3.10 8.09 30.09
CA SER A 114 -3.29 7.65 31.47
C SER A 114 -3.32 8.87 32.40
N SER A 115 -4.10 8.77 33.49
CA SER A 115 -4.17 9.82 34.52
C SER A 115 -2.79 10.19 35.06
N LYS A 116 -1.88 9.22 35.19
CA LYS A 116 -0.48 9.43 35.63
C LYS A 116 0.32 10.34 34.69
N LEU A 117 0.12 10.23 33.37
CA LEU A 117 0.81 11.07 32.38
C LEU A 117 0.24 12.50 32.34
N LEU A 118 -1.07 12.65 32.58
CA LEU A 118 -1.71 13.96 32.66
C LEU A 118 -1.19 14.75 33.88
N MET A 119 -1.09 14.10 35.04
CA MET A 119 -0.62 14.73 36.28
C MET A 119 0.84 15.20 36.19
N THR A 120 1.70 14.53 35.41
CA THR A 120 3.10 14.95 35.20
C THR A 120 3.27 16.12 34.23
N SER A 121 2.23 16.50 33.48
CA SER A 121 2.28 17.61 32.50
C SER A 121 1.83 18.96 33.08
N THR A 122 1.34 18.97 34.33
CA THR A 122 0.85 20.16 35.04
C THR A 122 1.84 20.64 36.12
N GLY A 123 3.13 20.26 36.00
CA GLY A 123 4.22 20.66 36.91
C GLY A 123 5.10 21.75 36.33
#